data_AF-A0A7T8HEX8-F1
#
_entry.id   AF-A0A7T8HEX8-F1
#
_cell.length_a   1.000
_cell.length_b   1.000
_cell.length_c   1.000
_cell.angle_alpha   90.00
_cell.angle_beta   90.00
_cell.angle_gamma   90.00
#
_symmetry.space_group_name_H-M   'P 1'
#
loop_
_entity.id
_entity.type
_entity.pdbx_description
1 polymer ?
#
loop_
_entity_poly.entity_id
_entity_poly.type
_entity_poly.pdbx_seq_one_letter_code
_entity_poly.pdbx_strand_id
1 'polypeptide(L)'
;MNALTSSERKALPKGPGGVLRATPSALTLVDRWILSRLSYAVSACEEGIHNGLYNFWLYEMCDVYLEYLKPIFQGNDSGAILTSQIVLSSCLHAGLRLISIFMPFRLRSSSDPPSVCVSPYPKEEDVPFRDEDWRTKWTWFKKCQHTAKNKTELILKTFDDSVLYLSEFSGLICTLSCSKALHVIKADQKVPPGGYSITVSDKVLANVLLEGVIDPSKELERINKKSEMLKGFLQKFEEITSVPDYKSKVPQEVQNEHKEKIEQLKKELRSIKETAINIQKS
;
A
#
# COMPACT_ATOMS: atom_id res chain seq x y z
N MET A 1 23.67 -4.17 12.68
CA MET A 1 22.55 -5.13 12.85
C MET A 1 23.05 -6.21 13.81
N ASN A 2 22.85 -6.06 15.12
CA ASN A 2 23.29 -7.11 16.04
C ASN A 2 22.21 -8.18 15.99
N ALA A 3 22.57 -9.33 15.42
CA ALA A 3 21.71 -10.51 15.46
C ALA A 3 21.43 -10.85 16.93
N LEU A 4 20.17 -11.10 17.27
CA LEU A 4 19.77 -11.58 18.59
C LEU A 4 20.69 -12.75 18.99
N THR A 5 21.26 -12.65 20.19
CA THR A 5 22.11 -13.68 20.78
C THR A 5 21.32 -14.98 20.93
N SER A 6 22.03 -16.12 20.98
CA SER A 6 21.40 -17.43 21.15
C SER A 6 20.55 -17.51 22.44
N SER A 7 20.96 -16.79 23.49
CA SER A 7 20.22 -16.62 24.74
C SER A 7 18.92 -15.83 24.57
N GLU A 8 18.96 -14.69 23.86
CA GLU A 8 17.77 -13.87 23.61
C GLU A 8 16.75 -14.62 22.76
N ARG A 9 17.18 -15.34 21.71
CA ARG A 9 16.28 -16.17 20.89
C ARG A 9 15.60 -17.27 21.68
N LYS A 10 16.29 -17.86 22.67
CA LYS A 10 15.72 -18.91 23.51
C LYS A 10 14.69 -18.38 24.50
N ALA A 11 14.79 -17.10 24.89
CA ALA A 11 13.88 -16.44 25.83
C ALA A 11 12.59 -15.91 25.17
N LEU A 12 12.53 -15.87 23.83
CA LEU A 12 11.35 -15.42 23.11
C LEU A 12 10.17 -16.40 23.29
N PRO A 13 8.92 -15.89 23.35
CA PRO A 13 7.72 -16.72 23.46
C PRO A 13 7.61 -17.69 22.28
N LYS A 14 7.59 -18.99 22.58
CA LYS A 14 7.46 -20.07 21.59
C LYS A 14 6.00 -20.49 21.47
N GLY A 15 5.48 -20.47 20.26
CA GLY A 15 4.22 -21.10 19.90
C GLY A 15 4.39 -22.61 19.64
N PRO A 16 3.29 -23.31 19.29
CA PRO A 16 3.33 -24.71 18.87
C PRO A 16 4.35 -24.90 17.72
N GLY A 17 5.09 -26.01 17.74
CA GLY A 17 6.07 -26.32 16.67
C GLY A 17 7.36 -25.48 16.66
N GLY A 18 7.65 -24.73 17.73
CA GLY A 18 8.89 -23.97 17.87
C GLY A 18 8.94 -22.64 17.12
N VAL A 19 7.81 -22.20 16.55
CA VAL A 19 7.68 -20.91 15.87
C VAL A 19 7.55 -19.81 16.92
N LEU A 20 8.38 -18.77 16.81
CA LEU A 20 8.28 -17.59 17.67
C LEU A 20 6.91 -16.93 17.47
N ARG A 21 6.22 -16.58 18.55
CA ARG A 21 4.88 -15.98 18.47
C ARG A 21 4.78 -14.76 19.35
N ALA A 22 4.63 -13.59 18.72
CA ALA A 22 4.41 -12.35 19.44
C ALA A 22 3.06 -12.38 20.17
N THR A 23 2.99 -11.72 21.33
CA THR A 23 1.74 -11.56 22.07
C THR A 23 0.76 -10.66 21.29
N PRO A 24 -0.53 -11.02 21.16
CA PRO A 24 -1.49 -10.26 20.34
C PRO A 24 -1.63 -8.78 20.72
N SER A 25 -1.38 -8.43 21.98
CA SER A 25 -1.44 -7.07 22.51
C SER A 25 -0.27 -6.18 22.10
N ALA A 26 0.86 -6.76 21.68
CA ALA A 26 2.05 -6.01 21.24
C ALA A 26 2.08 -5.79 19.72
N LEU A 27 1.23 -6.50 18.95
CA LEU A 27 1.22 -6.44 17.50
C LEU A 27 0.57 -5.15 16.98
N THR A 28 1.31 -4.42 16.13
CA THR A 28 0.76 -3.29 15.37
C THR A 28 -0.23 -3.78 14.31
N LEU A 29 -1.06 -2.87 13.76
CA LEU A 29 -1.91 -3.21 12.61
C LEU A 29 -1.11 -3.73 11.40
N VAL A 30 0.11 -3.23 11.17
CA VAL A 30 0.94 -3.66 10.04
C VAL A 30 1.50 -5.07 10.28
N ASP A 31 1.88 -5.40 11.51
CA ASP A 31 2.30 -6.75 11.87
C ASP A 31 1.17 -7.77 11.72
N ARG A 32 -0.05 -7.41 12.15
CA ARG A 32 -1.24 -8.25 11.96
C ARG A 32 -1.55 -8.45 10.48
N TRP A 33 -1.39 -7.41 9.67
CA TRP A 33 -1.58 -7.47 8.23
C TRP A 33 -0.62 -8.47 7.58
N ILE A 34 0.70 -8.38 7.83
CA ILE A 34 1.65 -9.27 7.15
C ILE A 34 1.48 -10.73 7.59
N LEU A 35 1.10 -10.98 8.85
CA LEU A 35 0.77 -12.30 9.35
C LEU A 35 -0.50 -12.84 8.68
N SER A 36 -1.49 -11.99 8.41
CA SER A 36 -2.66 -12.39 7.64
C SER A 36 -2.32 -12.71 6.19
N ARG A 37 -1.47 -11.91 5.55
CA ARG A 37 -0.99 -12.18 4.18
C ARG A 37 -0.23 -13.50 4.07
N LEU A 38 0.60 -13.81 5.06
CA LEU A 38 1.27 -15.09 5.18
C LEU A 38 0.24 -16.24 5.24
N SER A 39 -0.82 -16.11 6.04
CA SER A 39 -1.90 -17.10 6.13
C SER A 39 -2.57 -17.35 4.77
N TYR A 40 -2.88 -16.28 4.02
CA TYR A 40 -3.40 -16.41 2.66
C TYR A 40 -2.41 -17.07 1.69
N ALA A 41 -1.11 -16.80 1.83
CA ALA A 41 -0.09 -17.42 0.99
C ALA A 41 0.04 -18.93 1.28
N VAL A 42 -0.05 -19.34 2.55
CA VAL A 42 -0.07 -20.76 2.95
C VAL A 42 -1.29 -21.45 2.35
N SER A 43 -2.48 -20.91 2.58
CA SER A 43 -3.76 -21.44 2.06
C SER A 43 -3.74 -21.58 0.53
N ALA A 44 -3.27 -20.55 -0.18
CA ALA A 44 -3.13 -20.60 -1.63
C ALA A 44 -2.14 -21.68 -2.09
N CYS A 45 -1.05 -21.91 -1.36
CA CYS A 45 -0.10 -22.99 -1.68
C CYS A 45 -0.69 -24.38 -1.43
N GLU A 46 -1.51 -24.55 -0.39
CA GLU A 46 -2.22 -25.81 -0.13
C GLU A 46 -3.22 -26.15 -1.26
N GLU A 47 -3.85 -25.12 -1.84
CA GLU A 47 -4.71 -25.25 -3.03
C GLU A 47 -3.93 -25.42 -4.35
N GLY A 48 -2.59 -25.43 -4.31
CA GLY A 48 -1.72 -25.55 -5.49
C GLY A 48 -1.51 -24.25 -6.27
N ILE A 49 -1.94 -23.10 -5.73
CA ILE A 49 -1.80 -21.78 -6.35
C ILE A 49 -0.51 -21.11 -5.85
N HIS A 50 0.58 -21.38 -6.55
CA HIS A 50 1.92 -20.88 -6.15
C HIS A 50 2.18 -19.40 -6.47
N ASN A 51 1.35 -18.75 -7.29
CA ASN A 51 1.45 -17.31 -7.55
C ASN A 51 1.28 -16.46 -6.28
N GLY A 52 0.53 -16.98 -5.29
CA GLY A 52 0.38 -16.34 -3.98
C GLY A 52 1.70 -16.19 -3.24
N LEU A 53 2.63 -17.12 -3.42
CA LEU A 53 3.94 -17.10 -2.78
C LEU A 53 4.86 -16.01 -3.35
N TYR A 54 4.87 -15.85 -4.68
CA TYR A 54 5.61 -14.77 -5.32
C TYR A 54 5.07 -13.40 -4.89
N ASN A 55 3.75 -13.25 -4.88
CA ASN A 55 3.10 -12.01 -4.44
C ASN A 55 3.42 -11.67 -2.98
N PHE A 56 3.40 -12.68 -2.10
CA PHE A 56 3.77 -12.50 -0.69
C PHE A 56 5.22 -12.04 -0.54
N TRP A 57 6.17 -12.73 -1.17
CA TRP A 57 7.59 -12.39 -1.02
C TRP A 57 7.95 -11.03 -1.61
N LEU A 58 7.51 -10.75 -2.84
CA LEU A 58 7.92 -9.54 -3.53
C LEU A 58 7.10 -8.34 -3.07
N TYR A 59 5.79 -8.38 -3.28
CA TYR A 59 4.94 -7.19 -3.15
C TYR A 59 4.49 -6.89 -1.72
N GLU A 60 4.59 -7.85 -0.80
CA GLU A 60 4.04 -7.70 0.56
C GLU A 60 5.15 -7.69 1.61
N MET A 61 6.04 -8.68 1.57
CA MET A 61 7.21 -8.73 2.45
C MET A 61 8.24 -7.67 2.05
N CYS A 62 8.79 -7.74 0.83
CA CYS A 62 9.93 -6.90 0.44
C CYS A 62 9.53 -5.44 0.19
N ASP A 63 8.53 -5.19 -0.65
CA ASP A 63 8.16 -3.83 -1.07
C ASP A 63 7.53 -2.99 0.05
N VAL A 64 6.97 -3.65 1.08
CA VAL A 64 6.07 -2.98 2.04
C VAL A 64 6.51 -3.24 3.46
N TYR A 65 6.51 -4.50 3.91
CA TYR A 65 6.81 -4.82 5.31
C TYR A 65 8.26 -4.53 5.67
N LEU A 66 9.24 -4.85 4.81
CA LEU A 66 10.63 -4.51 5.09
C LEU A 66 10.88 -2.99 5.09
N GLU A 67 10.21 -2.25 4.20
CA GLU A 67 10.27 -0.79 4.18
C GLU A 67 9.67 -0.19 5.46
N TYR A 68 8.55 -0.72 5.94
CA TYR A 68 7.94 -0.36 7.22
C TYR A 68 8.89 -0.54 8.41
N LEU A 69 9.65 -1.63 8.42
CA LEU A 69 10.53 -1.97 9.53
C LEU A 69 11.78 -1.10 9.62
N LYS A 70 12.19 -0.45 8.52
CA LYS A 70 13.39 0.42 8.49
C LYS A 70 13.40 1.48 9.60
N PRO A 71 12.38 2.36 9.72
CA PRO A 71 12.35 3.36 10.79
C PRO A 71 12.26 2.73 12.19
N ILE A 72 11.57 1.60 12.34
CA ILE A 72 11.44 0.90 13.62
C ILE A 72 12.81 0.40 14.11
N PHE A 73 13.58 -0.24 13.22
CA PHE A 73 14.92 -0.72 13.53
C PHE A 73 15.98 0.37 13.65
N GLN A 74 15.72 1.57 13.15
CA GLN A 74 16.55 2.76 13.38
C GLN A 74 16.16 3.51 14.66
N GLY A 75 15.02 3.19 15.27
CA GLY A 75 14.53 3.79 16.50
C GLY A 75 15.21 3.24 17.76
N ASN A 76 14.79 3.77 18.91
CA ASN A 76 15.31 3.36 20.23
C ASN A 76 14.30 2.52 21.05
N ASP A 77 13.10 2.26 20.52
CA ASP A 77 12.10 1.45 21.21
C ASP A 77 12.44 -0.03 21.12
N SER A 78 13.07 -0.54 22.19
CA SER A 78 13.50 -1.93 22.28
C SER A 78 12.32 -2.92 22.22
N GLY A 79 11.13 -2.52 22.68
CA GLY A 79 9.93 -3.37 22.66
C GLY A 79 9.33 -3.51 21.27
N ALA A 80 9.22 -2.40 20.54
CA ALA A 80 8.80 -2.41 19.13
C ALA A 80 9.79 -3.19 18.25
N ILE A 81 11.10 -2.96 18.43
CA ILE A 81 12.15 -3.69 17.70
C ILE A 81 12.04 -5.19 17.94
N LEU A 82 11.89 -5.63 19.19
CA LEU A 82 11.76 -7.04 19.52
C LEU A 82 10.51 -7.67 18.90
N THR A 83 9.37 -6.97 18.97
CA THR A 83 8.11 -7.44 18.40
C THR A 83 8.23 -7.60 16.89
N SER A 84 8.77 -6.59 16.19
CA SER A 84 9.01 -6.65 14.76
C SER A 84 10.00 -7.74 14.36
N GLN A 85 11.05 -7.99 15.16
CA GLN A 85 11.98 -9.09 14.93
C GLN A 85 11.29 -10.46 15.06
N ILE A 86 10.41 -10.63 16.04
CA ILE A 86 9.62 -11.85 16.19
C ILE A 86 8.75 -12.06 14.96
N VAL A 87 7.95 -11.06 14.58
CA VAL A 87 7.03 -11.15 13.44
C VAL A 87 7.78 -11.42 12.14
N LEU A 88 8.86 -10.67 11.88
CA LEU A 88 9.72 -10.88 10.72
C LEU A 88 10.31 -12.30 10.71
N SER A 89 10.79 -12.79 11.86
CA SER A 89 11.30 -14.15 11.98
C SER A 89 10.22 -15.19 11.67
N SER A 90 8.98 -15.00 12.13
CA SER A 90 7.87 -15.92 11.87
C SER A 90 7.52 -15.95 10.37
N CYS A 91 7.43 -14.77 9.74
CA CYS A 91 7.17 -14.64 8.30
C CYS A 91 8.29 -15.27 7.45
N LEU A 92 9.55 -15.01 7.79
CA LEU A 92 10.69 -15.64 7.11
C LEU A 92 10.68 -17.15 7.32
N HIS A 93 10.45 -17.63 8.53
CA HIS A 93 10.47 -19.06 8.81
C HIS A 93 9.39 -19.81 8.03
N ALA A 94 8.16 -19.30 8.01
CA ALA A 94 7.07 -19.92 7.27
C ALA A 94 7.24 -19.73 5.75
N GLY A 95 7.55 -18.51 5.30
CA GLY A 95 7.74 -18.20 3.87
C GLY A 95 8.89 -18.98 3.23
N LEU A 96 9.99 -19.24 3.96
CA LEU A 96 11.11 -20.03 3.46
C LEU A 96 10.76 -21.52 3.36
N ARG A 97 9.94 -22.05 4.29
CA ARG A 97 9.41 -23.42 4.17
C ARG A 97 8.41 -23.55 3.01
N LEU A 98 7.63 -22.51 2.73
CA LEU A 98 6.74 -22.51 1.55
C LEU A 98 7.53 -22.55 0.24
N ILE A 99 8.62 -21.77 0.13
CA ILE A 99 9.42 -21.67 -1.10
C ILE A 99 10.43 -22.81 -1.26
N SER A 100 10.70 -23.61 -0.23
CA SER A 100 11.73 -24.66 -0.30
C SER A 100 11.41 -25.74 -1.33
N ILE A 101 10.15 -25.91 -1.73
CA ILE A 101 9.77 -26.83 -2.82
C ILE A 101 10.26 -26.35 -4.19
N PHE A 102 10.46 -25.04 -4.37
CA PHE A 102 10.97 -24.43 -5.60
C PHE A 102 12.45 -24.07 -5.52
N MET A 103 12.95 -23.74 -4.33
CA MET A 103 14.33 -23.27 -4.11
C MET A 103 15.04 -24.00 -2.94
N PRO A 104 15.24 -25.33 -3.03
CA PRO A 104 15.71 -26.14 -1.90
C PRO A 104 17.18 -25.87 -1.49
N PHE A 105 18.04 -25.44 -2.42
CA PHE A 105 19.49 -25.41 -2.20
C PHE A 105 20.02 -24.20 -1.39
N ARG A 106 19.20 -23.17 -1.13
CA ARG A 106 19.68 -21.90 -0.55
C ARG A 106 19.18 -21.63 0.88
N LEU A 107 18.54 -22.61 1.53
CA LEU A 107 17.79 -22.41 2.78
C LEU A 107 18.33 -23.27 3.92
N ARG A 108 19.55 -22.96 4.38
CA ARG A 108 20.08 -23.53 5.64
C ARG A 108 19.49 -22.76 6.82
N SER A 109 18.82 -23.46 7.72
CA SER A 109 18.35 -22.87 8.98
C SER A 109 19.46 -22.90 10.02
N SER A 110 19.48 -21.90 10.91
CA SER A 110 20.33 -21.91 12.12
C SER A 110 19.61 -22.50 13.34
N SER A 111 18.33 -22.87 13.20
CA SER A 111 17.51 -23.58 14.18
C SER A 111 17.34 -25.05 13.79
N ASP A 112 16.94 -25.89 14.76
CA ASP A 112 16.53 -27.27 14.54
C ASP A 112 15.11 -27.27 13.91
N PRO A 113 14.84 -27.96 12.79
CA PRO A 113 15.68 -28.92 12.07
C PRO A 113 16.78 -28.29 11.18
N PRO A 114 17.88 -29.02 10.90
CA PRO A 114 19.10 -28.49 10.29
C PRO A 114 18.96 -27.95 8.85
N SER A 115 17.81 -28.22 8.22
CA SER A 115 17.48 -27.69 6.90
C SER A 115 15.99 -27.36 6.83
N VAL A 116 15.67 -26.28 6.11
CA VAL A 116 14.28 -25.91 5.84
C VAL A 116 13.55 -27.02 5.08
N CYS A 117 14.27 -27.79 4.24
CA CYS A 117 13.70 -28.88 3.43
C CYS A 117 13.27 -30.11 4.25
N VAL A 118 13.68 -30.24 5.51
CA VAL A 118 13.25 -31.31 6.43
C VAL A 118 12.24 -30.82 7.47
N SER A 119 11.90 -29.53 7.43
CA SER A 119 10.84 -28.99 8.29
C SER A 119 9.47 -29.41 7.76
N PRO A 120 8.47 -29.60 8.65
CA PRO A 120 7.08 -29.73 8.24
C PRO A 120 6.65 -28.54 7.37
N TYR A 121 5.94 -28.84 6.28
CA TYR A 121 5.36 -27.79 5.43
C TYR A 121 4.33 -26.99 6.25
N PRO A 122 4.31 -25.66 6.16
CA PRO A 122 3.40 -24.83 6.94
C PRO A 122 1.96 -25.14 6.57
N LYS A 123 1.10 -25.29 7.57
CA LYS A 123 -0.35 -25.46 7.42
C LYS A 123 -1.10 -24.25 7.93
N GLU A 124 -2.37 -24.12 7.59
CA GLU A 124 -3.21 -23.02 8.08
C GLU A 124 -3.24 -22.91 9.62
N GLU A 125 -3.18 -24.06 10.31
CA GLU A 125 -3.12 -24.14 11.77
C GLU A 125 -1.88 -23.44 12.36
N ASP A 126 -0.78 -23.40 11.61
CA ASP A 126 0.48 -22.76 12.02
C ASP A 126 0.41 -21.23 11.88
N VAL A 127 -0.53 -20.71 11.07
CA VAL A 127 -0.68 -19.29 10.70
C VAL A 127 -2.13 -18.80 10.91
N PRO A 128 -2.63 -18.76 12.15
CA PRO A 128 -4.05 -18.54 12.44
C PRO A 128 -4.52 -17.10 12.28
N PHE A 129 -3.64 -16.17 11.88
CA PHE A 129 -4.03 -14.78 11.68
C PHE A 129 -4.82 -14.64 10.38
N ARG A 130 -6.11 -14.34 10.49
CA ARG A 130 -6.95 -13.95 9.36
C ARG A 130 -7.68 -12.67 9.72
N ASP A 131 -7.23 -11.58 9.13
CA ASP A 131 -7.97 -10.33 9.11
C ASP A 131 -8.63 -10.25 7.72
N GLU A 132 -9.92 -9.89 7.64
CA GLU A 132 -10.60 -9.68 6.35
C GLU A 132 -10.63 -8.20 5.97
N ASP A 133 -10.57 -7.31 6.96
CA ASP A 133 -10.70 -5.87 6.77
C ASP A 133 -9.52 -5.29 5.98
N TRP A 134 -8.36 -5.96 6.03
CA TRP A 134 -7.16 -5.45 5.38
C TRP A 134 -7.29 -5.39 3.85
N ARG A 135 -8.12 -6.21 3.19
CA ARG A 135 -8.24 -6.15 1.71
C ARG A 135 -8.73 -4.78 1.24
N THR A 136 -9.72 -4.25 1.94
CA THR A 136 -10.27 -2.91 1.71
C THR A 136 -9.23 -1.84 2.08
N LYS A 137 -8.58 -1.97 3.24
CA LYS A 137 -7.55 -1.03 3.73
C LYS A 137 -6.31 -0.99 2.80
N TRP A 138 -5.89 -2.12 2.26
CA TRP A 138 -4.75 -2.29 1.34
C TRP A 138 -4.97 -1.61 0.00
N THR A 139 -6.20 -1.65 -0.50
CA THR A 139 -6.56 -0.97 -1.75
C THR A 139 -6.39 0.54 -1.61
N TRP A 140 -6.76 1.11 -0.45
CA TRP A 140 -6.50 2.51 -0.14
C TRP A 140 -5.01 2.80 0.03
N PHE A 141 -4.31 1.92 0.73
CA PHE A 141 -2.87 2.03 0.95
C PHE A 141 -2.08 2.15 -0.36
N LYS A 142 -2.30 1.23 -1.33
CA LYS A 142 -1.61 1.26 -2.63
C LYS A 142 -1.91 2.52 -3.45
N LYS A 143 -3.13 3.04 -3.36
CA LYS A 143 -3.47 4.30 -4.03
C LYS A 143 -2.71 5.48 -3.41
N CYS A 144 -2.63 5.56 -2.08
CA CYS A 144 -1.85 6.59 -1.38
C CYS A 144 -0.36 6.53 -1.73
N GLN A 145 0.23 5.33 -1.83
CA GLN A 145 1.64 5.15 -2.19
C GLN A 145 2.00 5.81 -3.53
N HIS A 146 1.13 5.73 -4.53
CA HIS A 146 1.37 6.34 -5.84
C HIS A 146 1.05 7.84 -5.91
N THR A 147 0.48 8.41 -4.85
CA THR A 147 -0.06 9.78 -4.83
C THR A 147 1.03 10.82 -4.56
N ALA A 148 1.86 10.61 -3.52
CA ALA A 148 2.97 11.52 -3.23
C ALA A 148 4.27 10.98 -3.84
N LYS A 149 5.00 11.86 -4.51
CA LYS A 149 6.37 11.63 -4.95
C LYS A 149 7.13 12.92 -4.67
N ASN A 150 8.38 12.79 -4.22
CA ASN A 150 9.34 13.89 -4.02
C ASN A 150 9.29 14.63 -2.67
N LYS A 151 9.17 13.97 -1.51
CA LYS A 151 9.35 14.66 -0.20
C LYS A 151 8.39 15.84 -0.01
N THR A 152 7.16 15.72 -0.50
CA THR A 152 6.09 16.69 -0.29
C THR A 152 5.36 16.39 1.03
N GLU A 153 4.63 17.36 1.57
CA GLU A 153 3.71 17.09 2.68
C GLU A 153 2.39 16.54 2.13
N LEU A 154 1.87 15.51 2.79
CA LEU A 154 0.65 14.82 2.38
C LEU A 154 -0.43 15.00 3.45
N ILE A 155 -1.63 15.43 3.05
CA ILE A 155 -2.78 15.60 3.93
C ILE A 155 -3.91 14.68 3.47
N LEU A 156 -4.22 13.66 4.27
CA LEU A 156 -5.36 12.77 4.04
C LEU A 156 -6.59 13.34 4.72
N LYS A 157 -7.54 13.81 3.91
CA LYS A 157 -8.85 14.26 4.36
C LYS A 157 -9.85 13.13 4.27
N THR A 158 -10.46 12.80 5.40
CA THR A 158 -11.43 11.71 5.55
C THR A 158 -12.85 12.24 5.70
N PHE A 159 -13.82 11.49 5.18
CA PHE A 159 -15.26 11.80 5.25
C PHE A 159 -16.05 10.85 6.17
N ASP A 160 -15.35 9.96 6.87
CA ASP A 160 -15.87 9.00 7.82
C ASP A 160 -14.92 8.85 9.03
N ASP A 161 -15.21 7.91 9.94
CA ASP A 161 -14.44 7.65 11.17
C ASP A 161 -13.07 7.02 10.95
N SER A 162 -12.59 7.10 9.72
CA SER A 162 -11.35 6.55 9.22
C SER A 162 -10.07 7.16 9.76
N VAL A 163 -10.19 8.28 10.45
CA VAL A 163 -9.06 9.04 10.99
C VAL A 163 -8.19 8.17 11.90
N LEU A 164 -8.81 7.36 12.75
CA LEU A 164 -8.09 6.55 13.75
C LEU A 164 -7.16 5.56 13.06
N TYR A 165 -7.67 4.78 12.10
CA TYR A 165 -6.81 3.79 11.43
C TYR A 165 -5.76 4.46 10.53
N LEU A 166 -6.10 5.53 9.79
CA LEU A 166 -5.12 6.22 8.94
C LEU A 166 -4.00 6.86 9.75
N SER A 167 -4.32 7.35 10.95
CA SER A 167 -3.32 7.89 11.87
C SER A 167 -2.34 6.80 12.33
N GLU A 168 -2.80 5.57 12.54
CA GLU A 168 -1.94 4.44 12.88
C GLU A 168 -1.05 4.00 11.71
N PHE A 169 -1.54 4.07 10.47
CA PHE A 169 -0.75 3.80 9.26
C PHE A 169 0.11 4.97 8.78
N SER A 170 0.09 6.10 9.50
CA SER A 170 0.73 7.32 9.02
C SER A 170 2.22 7.16 8.75
N GLY A 171 2.92 6.45 9.63
CA GLY A 171 4.34 6.12 9.46
C GLY A 171 4.58 5.31 8.18
N LEU A 172 3.80 4.26 7.95
CA LEU A 172 3.92 3.41 6.77
C LEU A 172 3.65 4.18 5.47
N ILE A 173 2.57 4.97 5.44
CA ILE A 173 2.20 5.79 4.28
C ILE A 173 3.30 6.82 4.01
N CYS A 174 3.85 7.45 5.04
CA CYS A 174 4.93 8.42 4.92
C CYS A 174 6.19 7.78 4.30
N THR A 175 6.61 6.62 4.82
CA THR A 175 7.76 5.87 4.30
C THR A 175 7.58 5.48 2.84
N LEU A 176 6.43 4.90 2.49
CA LEU A 176 6.22 4.34 1.15
C LEU A 176 5.84 5.37 0.09
N SER A 177 5.22 6.49 0.48
CA SER A 177 4.94 7.61 -0.42
C SER A 177 6.11 8.60 -0.51
N CYS A 178 7.21 8.36 0.22
CA CYS A 178 8.34 9.27 0.32
C CYS A 178 7.93 10.71 0.66
N SER A 179 6.92 10.89 1.50
CA SER A 179 6.45 12.20 1.95
C SER A 179 7.33 12.71 3.10
N LYS A 180 7.36 14.04 3.32
CA LYS A 180 8.04 14.64 4.49
C LYS A 180 7.23 14.46 5.75
N ALA A 181 5.92 14.65 5.63
CA ALA A 181 4.97 14.55 6.71
C ALA A 181 3.65 14.02 6.18
N LEU A 182 2.87 13.39 7.06
CA LEU A 182 1.51 12.98 6.82
C LEU A 182 0.60 13.57 7.90
N HIS A 183 -0.41 14.32 7.48
CA HIS A 183 -1.48 14.77 8.38
C HIS A 183 -2.79 14.13 7.98
N VAL A 184 -3.53 13.62 8.97
CA VAL A 184 -4.87 13.05 8.75
C VAL A 184 -5.87 14.02 9.36
N ILE A 185 -6.82 14.49 8.55
CA ILE A 185 -7.81 15.50 8.93
C ILE A 185 -9.24 15.00 8.66
N LYS A 186 -10.20 15.56 9.40
CA LYS A 186 -11.64 15.31 9.20
C LYS A 186 -12.24 16.22 8.13
N ALA A 187 -13.45 15.90 7.68
CA ALA A 187 -14.17 16.60 6.61
C ALA A 187 -14.39 18.09 6.87
N ASP A 188 -14.59 18.47 8.13
CA ASP A 188 -14.82 19.82 8.64
C ASP A 188 -13.54 20.68 8.65
N GLN A 189 -12.37 20.06 8.65
CA GLN A 189 -11.09 20.77 8.66
C GLN A 189 -10.69 21.25 7.26
N LYS A 190 -10.13 22.46 7.21
CA LYS A 190 -9.65 23.08 5.97
C LYS A 190 -8.27 22.53 5.61
N VAL A 191 -8.08 22.23 4.33
CA VAL A 191 -6.76 21.91 3.76
C VAL A 191 -6.04 23.24 3.48
N PRO A 192 -4.77 23.40 3.87
CA PRO A 192 -3.95 24.54 3.47
C PRO A 192 -3.92 24.72 1.94
N PRO A 193 -3.85 25.97 1.44
CA PRO A 193 -3.60 26.25 0.03
C PRO A 193 -2.19 25.81 -0.38
N GLY A 194 -1.88 25.78 -1.69
CA GLY A 194 -0.54 25.43 -2.18
C GLY A 194 -0.33 23.97 -2.57
N GLY A 195 -1.40 23.25 -2.88
CA GLY A 195 -1.35 21.86 -3.28
C GLY A 195 -2.45 21.42 -4.24
N TYR A 196 -2.48 20.12 -4.51
CA TYR A 196 -3.50 19.49 -5.34
C TYR A 196 -4.13 18.28 -4.66
N SER A 197 -5.37 17.99 -5.02
CA SER A 197 -6.17 16.93 -4.40
C SER A 197 -6.34 15.75 -5.37
N ILE A 198 -6.06 14.54 -4.88
CA ILE A 198 -6.34 13.27 -5.56
C ILE A 198 -7.40 12.52 -4.77
N THR A 199 -8.40 11.99 -5.47
CA THR A 199 -9.38 11.07 -4.88
C THR A 199 -8.79 9.67 -4.74
N VAL A 200 -8.57 9.24 -3.49
CA VAL A 200 -8.09 7.88 -3.16
C VAL A 200 -9.27 6.91 -3.12
N SER A 201 -10.36 7.34 -2.48
CA SER A 201 -11.64 6.62 -2.42
C SER A 201 -12.78 7.62 -2.29
N ASP A 202 -14.03 7.15 -2.35
CA ASP A 202 -15.21 7.98 -2.11
C ASP A 202 -15.23 8.63 -0.72
N LYS A 203 -14.38 8.14 0.19
CA LYS A 203 -14.30 8.60 1.59
C LYS A 203 -12.98 9.27 1.95
N VAL A 204 -11.97 9.25 1.07
CA VAL A 204 -10.64 9.79 1.36
C VAL A 204 -10.11 10.61 0.19
N LEU A 205 -9.78 11.87 0.46
CA LEU A 205 -9.07 12.79 -0.43
C LEU A 205 -7.64 12.97 0.06
N ALA A 206 -6.68 12.72 -0.81
CA ALA A 206 -5.27 12.98 -0.54
C ALA A 206 -4.86 14.32 -1.14
N ASN A 207 -4.36 15.24 -0.31
CA ASN A 207 -3.91 16.55 -0.73
C ASN A 207 -2.39 16.61 -0.63
N VAL A 208 -1.72 16.83 -1.76
CA VAL A 208 -0.26 16.95 -1.82
C VAL A 208 0.10 18.43 -1.80
N LEU A 209 0.75 18.88 -0.74
CA LEU A 209 1.25 20.25 -0.63
C LEU A 209 2.60 20.35 -1.35
N LEU A 210 2.73 21.36 -2.21
CA LEU A 210 3.89 21.56 -3.07
C LEU A 210 4.87 22.62 -2.55
N GLU A 211 4.51 23.28 -1.44
CA GLU A 211 5.26 24.40 -0.88
C GLU A 211 6.71 24.01 -0.58
N GLY A 212 7.65 24.74 -1.20
CA GLY A 212 9.09 24.58 -1.00
C GLY A 212 9.77 23.36 -1.67
N VAL A 213 9.06 22.58 -2.50
CA VAL A 213 9.60 21.36 -3.13
C VAL A 213 9.56 21.40 -4.65
N ILE A 214 8.56 22.07 -5.23
CA ILE A 214 8.37 22.13 -6.68
C ILE A 214 8.22 23.60 -7.11
N ASP A 215 8.92 23.99 -8.17
CA ASP A 215 8.78 25.30 -8.81
C ASP A 215 7.34 25.45 -9.33
N PRO A 216 6.52 26.36 -8.75
CA PRO A 216 5.11 26.53 -9.12
C PRO A 216 4.93 26.74 -10.62
N SER A 217 5.90 27.41 -11.26
CA SER A 217 5.90 27.70 -12.69
C SER A 217 5.98 26.42 -13.54
N LYS A 218 6.90 25.51 -13.17
CA LYS A 218 7.09 24.24 -13.88
C LYS A 218 5.93 23.27 -13.67
N GLU A 219 5.33 23.28 -12.48
CA GLU A 219 4.16 22.44 -12.22
C GLU A 219 2.93 22.96 -12.95
N LEU A 220 2.74 24.29 -13.02
CA LEU A 220 1.68 24.89 -13.82
C LEU A 220 1.81 24.51 -15.30
N GLU A 221 3.03 24.54 -15.86
CA GLU A 221 3.29 24.07 -17.22
C GLU A 221 2.95 22.59 -17.41
N ARG A 222 3.34 21.72 -16.46
CA ARG A 222 3.05 20.28 -16.52
C ARG A 222 1.55 20.01 -16.49
N ILE A 223 0.84 20.70 -15.60
CA ILE A 223 -0.61 20.59 -15.44
C ILE A 223 -1.33 21.14 -16.67
N ASN A 224 -0.88 22.26 -17.23
CA ASN A 224 -1.42 22.82 -18.46
C ASN A 224 -1.23 21.88 -19.65
N LYS A 225 -0.04 21.29 -19.82
CA LYS A 225 0.20 20.26 -20.86
C LYS A 225 -0.73 19.05 -20.71
N LYS A 226 -0.93 18.57 -19.47
CA LYS A 226 -1.88 17.47 -19.20
C LYS A 226 -3.32 17.89 -19.50
N SER A 227 -3.71 19.11 -19.15
CA SER A 227 -5.03 19.69 -19.44
C SER A 227 -5.29 19.80 -20.93
N GLU A 228 -4.31 20.25 -21.71
CA GLU A 228 -4.40 20.33 -23.18
C GLU A 228 -4.54 18.95 -23.82
N MET A 229 -3.74 17.97 -23.39
CA MET A 229 -3.88 16.59 -23.87
C MET A 229 -5.28 16.02 -23.59
N LEU A 230 -5.78 16.17 -22.36
CA LEU A 230 -7.11 15.68 -21.98
C LEU A 230 -8.24 16.40 -22.72
N LYS A 231 -8.12 17.71 -22.95
CA LYS A 231 -9.05 18.46 -23.81
C LYS A 231 -9.04 17.95 -25.24
N GLY A 232 -7.86 17.65 -25.79
CA GLY A 232 -7.73 17.07 -27.12
C GLY A 232 -8.39 15.70 -27.25
N PHE A 233 -8.27 14.84 -26.23
CA PHE A 233 -9.01 13.57 -26.18
C PHE A 233 -10.51 13.80 -26.07
N LEU A 234 -10.95 14.70 -25.20
CA LEU A 234 -12.37 15.03 -25.03
C LEU A 234 -12.99 15.51 -26.34
N GLN A 235 -12.33 16.43 -27.04
CA GLN A 235 -12.79 16.94 -28.33
C GLN A 235 -12.92 15.83 -29.37
N LYS A 236 -11.95 14.93 -29.48
CA LYS A 236 -12.03 13.77 -30.38
C LYS A 236 -13.24 12.88 -30.08
N PHE A 237 -13.50 12.58 -28.81
CA PHE A 237 -14.65 11.76 -28.43
C PHE A 237 -15.98 12.50 -28.66
N GLU A 238 -16.04 13.80 -28.40
CA GLU A 238 -17.22 14.63 -28.67
C GLU A 238 -17.50 14.73 -30.18
N GLU A 239 -16.48 14.86 -31.02
CA GLU A 239 -16.59 14.84 -32.49
C GLU A 239 -17.11 13.49 -33.00
N ILE A 240 -16.55 12.37 -32.51
CA ILE A 240 -17.01 11.01 -32.86
C ILE A 240 -18.49 10.82 -32.48
N THR A 241 -18.89 11.30 -31.30
CA THR A 241 -20.24 11.11 -30.76
C THR A 241 -21.26 12.08 -31.38
N SER A 242 -20.81 13.17 -32.00
CA SER A 242 -21.66 14.18 -32.65
C SER A 242 -22.04 13.85 -34.09
N VAL A 243 -21.46 12.81 -34.69
CA VAL A 243 -21.80 12.39 -36.07
C VAL A 243 -23.25 11.89 -36.11
N PRO A 244 -24.09 12.34 -37.05
CA PRO A 244 -25.52 11.99 -37.09
C PRO A 244 -25.78 10.48 -37.23
N ASP A 245 -24.88 9.76 -37.90
CA ASP A 245 -24.94 8.29 -38.07
C ASP A 245 -24.38 7.50 -36.88
N TYR A 246 -23.87 8.16 -35.84
CA TYR A 246 -23.18 7.48 -34.73
C TYR A 246 -24.11 6.51 -33.99
N LYS A 247 -25.34 6.93 -33.69
CA LYS A 247 -26.33 6.11 -32.96
C LYS A 247 -26.82 4.90 -33.75
N SER A 248 -26.75 4.94 -35.08
CA SER A 248 -27.23 3.87 -35.95
C SER A 248 -26.12 2.89 -36.36
N LYS A 249 -24.87 3.35 -36.52
CA LYS A 249 -23.73 2.51 -36.92
C LYS A 249 -22.94 1.90 -35.76
N VAL A 250 -22.97 2.52 -34.58
CA VAL A 250 -22.11 2.09 -33.47
C VAL A 250 -22.91 1.25 -32.48
N PRO A 251 -22.43 0.05 -32.10
CA PRO A 251 -23.11 -0.80 -31.13
C PRO A 251 -23.34 -0.10 -29.78
N GLN A 252 -24.43 -0.43 -29.10
CA GLN A 252 -24.83 0.20 -27.84
C GLN A 252 -23.76 0.09 -26.74
N GLU A 253 -23.03 -1.02 -26.71
CA GLU A 253 -21.93 -1.27 -25.77
C GLU A 253 -20.80 -0.25 -25.95
N VAL A 254 -20.41 0.04 -27.19
CA VAL A 254 -19.40 1.05 -27.53
C VAL A 254 -19.89 2.47 -27.25
N GLN A 255 -21.19 2.74 -27.45
CA GLN A 255 -21.80 4.03 -27.10
C GLN A 255 -21.72 4.29 -25.59
N ASN A 256 -21.99 3.27 -24.77
CA ASN A 256 -21.89 3.36 -23.32
C ASN A 256 -20.45 3.60 -22.88
N GLU A 257 -19.48 2.87 -23.43
CA GLU A 257 -18.06 3.11 -23.13
C GLU A 257 -17.60 4.53 -23.48
N HIS A 258 -18.02 5.05 -24.65
CA HIS A 258 -17.66 6.40 -25.06
C HIS A 258 -18.26 7.44 -24.11
N LYS A 259 -19.51 7.23 -23.68
CA LYS A 259 -20.18 8.10 -22.71
C LYS A 259 -19.46 8.09 -21.34
N GLU A 260 -19.10 6.92 -20.83
CA GLU A 260 -18.33 6.79 -19.58
C GLU A 260 -16.95 7.46 -19.69
N LYS A 261 -16.22 7.23 -20.79
CA LYS A 261 -14.94 7.89 -21.06
C LYS A 261 -15.07 9.41 -21.10
N ILE A 262 -16.11 9.95 -21.73
CA ILE A 262 -16.39 11.40 -21.76
C ILE A 262 -16.65 11.95 -20.36
N GLU A 263 -17.47 11.27 -19.55
CA GLU A 263 -17.73 11.70 -18.17
C GLU A 263 -16.46 11.66 -17.30
N GLN A 264 -15.67 10.60 -17.42
CA GLN A 264 -14.41 10.47 -16.69
C GLN A 264 -13.42 11.57 -17.08
N LEU A 265 -13.24 11.83 -18.38
CA LEU A 265 -12.38 12.92 -18.88
C LEU A 265 -12.86 14.30 -18.38
N LYS A 266 -14.18 14.54 -18.35
CA LYS A 266 -14.75 15.79 -17.80
C LYS A 266 -14.48 15.93 -16.30
N LYS A 267 -14.59 14.84 -15.53
CA LYS A 267 -14.32 14.83 -14.09
C LYS A 267 -12.84 15.12 -13.80
N GLU A 268 -11.94 14.48 -14.53
CA GLU A 268 -10.49 14.73 -14.42
C GLU A 268 -10.11 16.16 -14.79
N LEU A 269 -10.69 16.72 -15.87
CA LEU A 269 -10.46 18.11 -16.26
C LEU A 269 -10.93 19.12 -15.21
N ARG A 270 -12.03 18.85 -14.50
CA ARG A 270 -12.48 19.71 -13.37
C ARG A 270 -11.47 19.70 -12.23
N SER A 271 -11.03 18.51 -11.80
CA SER A 271 -10.02 18.36 -10.74
C SER A 271 -8.69 19.05 -11.09
N ILE A 272 -8.27 18.97 -12.36
CA ILE A 272 -7.07 19.65 -12.87
C ILE A 272 -7.22 21.17 -12.83
N LYS A 273 -8.39 21.72 -13.19
CA LYS A 273 -8.66 23.16 -13.12
C LYS A 273 -8.65 23.68 -11.68
N GLU A 274 -9.30 22.97 -10.76
CA GLU A 274 -9.28 23.31 -9.33
C GLU A 274 -7.85 23.30 -8.79
N THR A 275 -7.06 22.32 -9.19
CA THR A 275 -5.64 22.25 -8.85
C THR A 275 -4.85 23.46 -9.36
N ALA A 276 -5.02 23.84 -10.63
CA ALA A 276 -4.32 24.99 -11.20
C ALA A 276 -4.67 26.31 -10.47
N ILE A 277 -5.94 26.50 -10.10
CA ILE A 277 -6.39 27.65 -9.31
C ILE A 277 -5.74 27.66 -7.92
N ASN A 278 -5.61 26.49 -7.27
CA ASN A 278 -5.01 26.40 -5.95
C ASN A 278 -3.50 26.66 -5.95
N ILE A 279 -2.81 26.27 -7.03
CA ILE A 279 -1.37 26.56 -7.21
C ILE A 279 -1.15 28.05 -7.50
N GLN A 280 -2.01 28.70 -8.30
CA GLN A 280 -1.89 30.14 -8.59
C GLN A 280 -2.19 31.06 -7.39
N LYS A 281 -2.90 30.56 -6.37
CA LYS A 281 -3.24 31.29 -5.15
C LYS A 281 -2.19 31.14 -4.04
N SER A 282 -1.18 30.31 -4.26
CA SER A 282 -0.04 30.07 -3.36
C SER A 282 1.13 30.96 -3.70
#